data_AF-A0A151JN83-F1
#
_entry.id   AF-A0A151JN83-F1
#
_cell.length_a   1.000
_cell.length_b   1.000
_cell.length_c   1.000
_cell.angle_alpha   90.00
_cell.angle_beta   90.00
_cell.angle_gamma   90.00
#
_symmetry.space_group_name_H-M   'P 1'
#
loop_
_entity.id
_entity.type
_entity.pdbx_description
1 polymer ?
#
loop_
_entity_poly.entity_id
_entity_poly.type
_entity_poly.pdbx_seq_one_letter_code
_entity_poly.pdbx_strand_id
1 'polypeptide(L)'
;IMNWNCRGLRGKISHLANFVSNFDLICLQETLLDCHTPFSLKGFECIRRDISTSHQRGLCILIKKSIEFQVLDFSHVSHQSIEIQDIKIMMDQEPLHIVNIYRHPPPWWNDACREVVAARKLATLEYKRTLSWENYLIYKKQCAITTKILHKAKNMLGAHSVESCLAIGYRVSTPINVMLAEAGKPPLRIRFNYLAARYLIKNFSRCGSLPIDSLEHLETASHNPRLRLDTCQRVPIFKRYNMVKHFKNCIKRSRFLAAFLYPFSTTIFTMGYTCVFAGVKDDTSNELILKLFQEFLHPLIQRDYVCFYTDSSRFDPDNFTGAGIYSPLAVIFSDSKSVLDYFASTRLDFGNYLIYAIINQLSQVLSKNLSIKLAWIPSHKGIAGNEKADELAKLGAKQGDRIDLEIPYSNLLSEARTSAAAQYRSHLDEEFRTKGLHYDQHFRSQTLVPWFTKLSLNREEIVLINRLRSNHYYLNYSLYRKNIVASKACPCGDPQQDINHIIFHCPFTSPKSEKLISFINNISDIQNDIFPLLKNYSPKLIRLLLAFLKSNNLSL
;
A
#
# COMPACT_ATOMS: atom_id res chain seq x y z
N ILE A 1 -38.35 20.39 15.54
CA ILE A 1 -37.54 19.15 15.76
C ILE A 1 -36.40 19.47 16.72
N MET A 2 -36.22 18.69 17.80
CA MET A 2 -35.08 18.77 18.71
C MET A 2 -34.13 17.58 18.51
N ASN A 3 -32.84 17.80 18.67
CA ASN A 3 -31.83 16.74 18.66
C ASN A 3 -30.99 16.80 19.95
N TRP A 4 -30.90 15.69 20.69
CA TRP A 4 -30.17 15.65 21.96
C TRP A 4 -29.46 14.31 22.23
N ASN A 5 -28.14 14.36 22.32
CA ASN A 5 -27.34 13.27 22.87
C ASN A 5 -27.41 13.33 24.42
N CYS A 6 -28.17 12.42 25.01
CA CYS A 6 -28.56 12.47 26.41
C CYS A 6 -27.56 11.77 27.35
N ARG A 7 -26.63 10.94 26.86
CA ARG A 7 -25.60 10.25 27.67
C ARG A 7 -26.17 9.58 28.92
N GLY A 8 -27.18 8.75 28.73
CA GLY A 8 -27.97 8.14 29.78
C GLY A 8 -29.22 8.96 30.08
N LEU A 9 -30.37 8.41 29.67
CA LEU A 9 -31.65 9.09 29.77
C LEU A 9 -32.26 9.01 31.18
N ARG A 10 -32.00 7.92 31.92
CA ARG A 10 -32.68 7.59 33.19
C ARG A 10 -32.63 8.70 34.24
N GLY A 11 -31.46 9.31 34.45
CA GLY A 11 -31.30 10.41 35.41
C GLY A 11 -31.81 11.78 34.90
N LYS A 12 -32.31 11.85 33.67
CA LYS A 12 -32.66 13.11 32.99
C LYS A 12 -34.11 13.16 32.51
N ILE A 13 -34.91 12.16 32.85
CA ILE A 13 -36.32 12.05 32.43
C ILE A 13 -37.14 13.25 32.93
N SER A 14 -36.99 13.62 34.20
CA SER A 14 -37.68 14.77 34.80
C SER A 14 -37.31 16.08 34.10
N HIS A 15 -36.03 16.24 33.76
CA HIS A 15 -35.55 17.40 33.01
C HIS A 15 -36.20 17.42 31.62
N LEU A 16 -36.14 16.30 30.88
CA LEU A 16 -36.74 16.16 29.56
C LEU A 16 -38.23 16.55 29.56
N ALA A 17 -39.01 16.10 30.55
CA ALA A 17 -40.43 16.40 30.66
C ALA A 17 -40.74 17.91 30.75
N ASN A 18 -39.82 18.75 31.23
CA ASN A 18 -40.06 20.18 31.43
C ASN A 18 -39.97 21.03 30.15
N PHE A 19 -39.31 20.55 29.08
CA PHE A 19 -39.09 21.33 27.86
C PHE A 19 -39.54 20.63 26.57
N VAL A 20 -40.03 19.40 26.65
CA VAL A 20 -40.54 18.64 25.50
C VAL A 20 -41.79 19.24 24.86
N SER A 21 -42.60 20.01 25.61
CA SER A 21 -43.88 20.57 25.14
C SER A 21 -43.74 21.46 23.90
N ASN A 22 -42.57 22.08 23.72
CA ASN A 22 -42.27 23.00 22.63
C ASN A 22 -41.87 22.30 21.32
N PHE A 23 -41.79 20.98 21.28
CA PHE A 23 -41.29 20.24 20.13
C PHE A 23 -42.27 19.15 19.67
N ASP A 24 -42.47 19.05 18.37
CA ASP A 24 -43.31 18.00 17.78
C ASP A 24 -42.58 16.67 17.59
N LEU A 25 -41.25 16.74 17.49
CA LEU A 25 -40.38 15.59 17.29
C LEU A 25 -39.02 15.82 17.97
N ILE A 26 -38.51 14.78 18.62
CA ILE A 26 -37.26 14.79 19.37
C ILE A 26 -36.44 13.54 19.05
N CYS A 27 -35.23 13.73 18.56
CA CYS A 27 -34.24 12.68 18.34
C CYS A 27 -33.29 12.60 19.55
N LEU A 28 -33.26 11.46 20.22
CA LEU A 28 -32.38 11.17 21.35
C LEU A 28 -31.29 10.17 20.95
N GLN A 29 -30.05 10.44 21.36
CA GLN A 29 -28.92 9.51 21.23
C GLN A 29 -28.29 9.18 22.58
N GLU A 30 -27.60 8.05 22.66
CA GLU A 30 -26.98 7.52 23.88
C GLU A 30 -28.00 7.42 25.03
N THR A 31 -29.17 6.84 24.75
CA THR A 31 -30.23 6.70 25.76
C THR A 31 -29.80 5.80 26.92
N LEU A 32 -28.90 4.84 26.66
CA LEU A 32 -28.47 3.79 27.58
C LEU A 32 -29.65 2.97 28.14
N LEU A 33 -30.71 2.84 27.35
CA LEU A 33 -31.85 2.01 27.70
C LEU A 33 -31.74 0.63 27.04
N ASP A 34 -32.04 -0.40 27.81
CA ASP A 34 -32.26 -1.76 27.32
C ASP A 34 -33.76 -2.05 27.20
N CYS A 35 -34.11 -3.20 26.62
CA CYS A 35 -35.50 -3.63 26.44
C CYS A 35 -36.25 -3.85 27.75
N HIS A 36 -35.54 -4.02 28.87
CA HIS A 36 -36.11 -4.21 30.20
C HIS A 36 -36.37 -2.89 30.93
N THR A 37 -35.77 -1.80 30.45
CA THR A 37 -35.93 -0.48 31.06
C THR A 37 -37.18 0.20 30.51
N PRO A 38 -38.25 0.38 31.32
CA PRO A 38 -39.46 1.05 30.86
C PRO A 38 -39.18 2.54 30.67
N PHE A 39 -39.66 3.08 29.56
CA PHE A 39 -39.61 4.51 29.27
C PHE A 39 -40.78 4.88 28.37
N SER A 40 -41.55 5.87 28.81
CA SER A 40 -42.60 6.52 28.02
C SER A 40 -42.66 7.99 28.38
N LEU A 41 -43.09 8.82 27.44
CA LEU A 41 -43.29 10.24 27.65
C LEU A 41 -44.72 10.62 27.26
N LYS A 42 -45.46 11.24 28.18
CA LYS A 42 -46.87 11.61 27.95
C LYS A 42 -46.97 12.54 26.73
N GLY A 43 -47.91 12.22 25.83
CA GLY A 43 -48.16 12.99 24.60
C GLY A 43 -47.27 12.63 23.40
N PHE A 44 -46.29 11.74 23.59
CA PHE A 44 -45.40 11.28 22.53
C PHE A 44 -45.53 9.76 22.32
N GLU A 45 -45.36 9.31 21.09
CA GLU A 45 -44.96 7.94 20.78
C GLU A 45 -43.45 7.80 20.88
N CYS A 46 -42.98 6.67 21.41
CA CYS A 46 -41.58 6.41 21.66
C CYS A 46 -41.10 5.27 20.77
N ILE A 47 -40.31 5.60 19.75
CA ILE A 47 -39.72 4.62 18.83
C ILE A 47 -38.30 4.37 19.32
N ARG A 48 -38.02 3.16 19.80
CA ARG A 48 -36.75 2.84 20.47
C ARG A 48 -35.91 1.87 19.66
N ARG A 49 -34.60 2.11 19.67
CA ARG A 49 -33.58 1.13 19.32
C ARG A 49 -32.75 0.89 20.58
N ASP A 50 -33.13 -0.15 21.31
CA ASP A 50 -32.55 -0.48 22.61
C ASP A 50 -31.20 -1.20 22.49
N ILE A 51 -30.44 -1.17 23.59
CA ILE A 51 -29.17 -1.85 23.71
C ILE A 51 -29.43 -3.37 23.81
N SER A 52 -28.90 -4.13 22.85
CA SER A 52 -28.82 -5.59 22.89
C SER A 52 -27.40 -6.13 23.12
N THR A 53 -26.38 -5.31 22.85
CA THR A 53 -24.96 -5.67 23.05
C THR A 53 -24.21 -4.56 23.79
N SER A 54 -23.12 -4.92 24.49
CA SER A 54 -22.31 -3.99 25.30
C SER A 54 -21.70 -2.81 24.53
N HIS A 55 -21.70 -2.85 23.20
CA HIS A 55 -21.14 -1.81 22.34
C HIS A 55 -22.16 -0.74 21.94
N GLN A 56 -23.46 -1.06 21.99
CA GLN A 56 -24.54 -0.12 21.63
C GLN A 56 -24.79 0.90 22.74
N ARG A 57 -25.28 2.07 22.35
CA ARG A 57 -25.61 3.18 23.26
C ARG A 57 -27.09 3.55 23.23
N GLY A 58 -27.83 3.10 22.21
CA GLY A 58 -29.28 3.23 22.13
C GLY A 58 -29.74 4.55 21.53
N LEU A 59 -30.82 4.48 20.75
CA LEU A 59 -31.50 5.61 20.09
C LEU A 59 -32.98 5.64 20.47
N CYS A 60 -33.55 6.83 20.46
CA CYS A 60 -35.00 6.99 20.59
C CYS A 60 -35.48 8.19 19.77
N ILE A 61 -36.56 8.03 19.02
CA ILE A 61 -37.31 9.13 18.43
C ILE A 61 -38.62 9.26 19.21
N LEU A 62 -38.87 10.46 19.73
CA LEU A 62 -40.15 10.85 20.30
C LEU A 62 -40.90 11.68 19.28
N ILE A 63 -42.12 11.30 18.96
CA ILE A 63 -42.98 12.03 18.03
C ILE A 63 -44.35 12.27 18.67
N LYS A 64 -44.93 13.46 18.53
CA LYS A 64 -46.27 13.73 19.08
C LYS A 64 -47.28 12.73 18.50
N LYS A 65 -48.16 12.21 19.35
CA LYS A 65 -49.19 11.23 18.94
C LYS A 65 -50.15 11.73 17.86
N SER A 66 -50.23 13.05 17.66
CA SER A 66 -51.04 13.67 16.60
C SER A 66 -50.41 13.62 15.22
N ILE A 67 -49.18 13.12 15.06
CA ILE A 67 -48.47 13.06 13.79
C ILE A 67 -48.40 11.61 13.33
N GLU A 68 -48.92 11.34 12.13
CA GLU A 68 -48.77 10.05 11.48
C GLU A 68 -47.36 9.87 10.92
N PHE A 69 -46.78 8.69 11.11
CA PHE A 69 -45.44 8.36 10.64
C PHE A 69 -45.32 6.88 10.28
N GLN A 70 -44.30 6.56 9.50
CA GLN A 70 -43.91 5.19 9.18
C GLN A 70 -42.45 4.97 9.59
N VAL A 71 -42.19 3.92 10.39
CA VAL A 71 -40.80 3.51 10.70
C VAL A 71 -40.24 2.75 9.50
N LEU A 72 -39.03 3.10 9.08
CA LEU A 72 -38.35 2.45 7.96
C LEU A 72 -37.28 1.48 8.45
N ASP A 73 -37.20 0.31 7.81
CA ASP A 73 -36.18 -0.68 8.12
C ASP A 73 -34.86 -0.39 7.39
N PHE A 74 -33.81 -0.13 8.16
CA PHE A 74 -32.43 0.09 7.70
C PHE A 74 -31.50 -1.07 8.06
N SER A 75 -32.02 -2.27 8.30
CA SER A 75 -31.24 -3.49 8.57
C SER A 75 -30.12 -3.74 7.55
N HIS A 76 -30.34 -3.38 6.28
CA HIS A 76 -29.38 -3.51 5.17
C HIS A 76 -28.21 -2.50 5.22
N VAL A 77 -28.33 -1.39 5.97
CA VAL A 77 -27.26 -0.39 6.18
C VAL A 77 -26.74 -0.52 7.62
N SER A 78 -26.03 -1.62 7.91
CA SER A 78 -25.42 -1.84 9.22
C SER A 78 -23.91 -1.62 9.17
N HIS A 79 -23.39 -0.78 10.08
CA HIS A 79 -21.96 -0.59 10.27
C HIS A 79 -21.66 -0.49 11.76
N GLN A 80 -20.64 -1.21 12.25
CA GLN A 80 -20.34 -1.28 13.69
C GLN A 80 -20.07 0.07 14.36
N SER A 81 -19.71 1.10 13.59
CA SER A 81 -19.43 2.44 14.09
C SER A 81 -20.65 3.38 14.10
N ILE A 82 -21.83 2.95 13.67
CA ILE A 82 -23.01 3.83 13.55
C ILE A 82 -24.28 3.08 13.98
N GLU A 83 -25.08 3.73 14.83
CA GLU A 83 -26.46 3.37 15.11
C GLU A 83 -27.38 4.33 14.34
N ILE A 84 -28.42 3.81 13.69
CA ILE A 84 -29.34 4.58 12.84
C ILE A 84 -30.79 4.22 13.17
N GLN A 85 -31.67 5.20 13.10
CA GLN A 85 -33.12 5.03 13.16
C GLN A 85 -33.75 6.04 12.21
N ASP A 86 -34.69 5.62 11.36
CA ASP A 86 -35.34 6.51 10.39
C ASP A 86 -36.86 6.38 10.49
N ILE A 87 -37.53 7.52 10.30
CA ILE A 87 -38.97 7.59 10.14
C ILE A 87 -39.32 8.46 8.93
N LYS A 88 -40.42 8.11 8.29
CA LYS A 88 -41.04 8.87 7.21
C LYS A 88 -42.30 9.54 7.73
N ILE A 89 -42.43 10.84 7.48
CA ILE A 89 -43.62 11.65 7.79
C ILE A 89 -44.11 12.25 6.47
N MET A 90 -45.43 12.30 6.27
CA MET A 90 -46.00 12.98 5.11
C MET A 90 -46.27 14.45 5.45
N MET A 91 -45.73 15.38 4.67
CA MET A 91 -45.97 16.82 4.79
C MET A 91 -46.42 17.36 3.43
N ASP A 92 -47.64 17.91 3.34
CA ASP A 92 -48.20 18.48 2.10
C ASP A 92 -48.08 17.56 0.87
N GLN A 93 -48.33 16.25 1.09
CA GLN A 93 -48.18 15.16 0.11
C GLN A 93 -46.72 14.82 -0.30
N GLU A 94 -45.72 15.47 0.27
CA GLU A 94 -44.30 15.15 0.09
C GLU A 94 -43.75 14.32 1.28
N PRO A 95 -42.94 13.28 1.02
CA PRO A 95 -42.36 12.47 2.08
C PRO A 95 -41.12 13.15 2.71
N LEU A 96 -41.19 13.42 4.01
CA LEU A 96 -40.05 13.87 4.82
C LEU A 96 -39.43 12.69 5.59
N HIS A 97 -38.15 12.43 5.35
CA HIS A 97 -37.38 11.42 6.09
C HIS A 97 -36.60 12.06 7.23
N ILE A 98 -36.67 11.46 8.43
CA ILE A 98 -36.00 11.93 9.63
C ILE A 98 -35.11 10.82 10.17
N VAL A 99 -33.82 10.95 9.89
CA VAL A 99 -32.80 9.98 10.29
C VAL A 99 -32.10 10.42 11.58
N ASN A 100 -32.33 9.69 12.66
CA ASN A 100 -31.62 9.80 13.92
C ASN A 100 -30.35 8.92 13.88
N ILE A 101 -29.16 9.53 13.96
CA ILE A 101 -27.88 8.85 13.80
C ILE A 101 -27.00 9.09 15.03
N TYR A 102 -26.41 8.03 15.57
CA TYR A 102 -25.31 8.09 16.52
C TYR A 102 -24.06 7.42 15.95
N ARG A 103 -22.93 8.14 15.97
CA ARG A 103 -21.64 7.60 15.53
C ARG A 103 -20.79 7.26 16.74
N HIS A 104 -20.44 6.00 16.90
CA HIS A 104 -19.52 5.56 17.95
C HIS A 104 -18.17 6.27 17.80
N PRO A 105 -17.53 6.66 18.92
CA PRO A 105 -16.16 7.10 18.89
C PRO A 105 -15.27 5.98 18.35
N PRO A 106 -14.18 6.31 17.63
CA PRO A 106 -13.31 5.31 17.03
C PRO A 106 -12.61 4.46 18.12
N PRO A 107 -12.15 3.25 17.81
CA PRO A 107 -11.60 2.32 18.82
C PRO A 107 -10.44 2.88 19.63
N TRP A 108 -9.66 3.78 19.04
CA TRP A 108 -8.52 4.46 19.68
C TRP A 108 -8.90 5.65 20.57
N TRP A 109 -10.18 5.98 20.65
CA TRP A 109 -10.67 7.08 21.46
C TRP A 109 -10.79 6.67 22.92
N ASN A 110 -10.10 7.39 23.80
CA ASN A 110 -10.12 7.17 25.25
C ASN A 110 -10.45 8.47 26.00
N ASP A 111 -10.55 8.40 27.34
CA ASP A 111 -10.94 9.56 28.15
C ASP A 111 -9.93 10.70 28.07
N ALA A 112 -8.64 10.40 27.96
CA ALA A 112 -7.62 11.41 27.70
C ALA A 112 -7.88 12.15 26.36
N CYS A 113 -8.31 11.46 25.29
CA CYS A 113 -8.71 12.11 24.04
C CYS A 113 -9.93 13.01 24.23
N ARG A 114 -10.88 12.57 25.06
CA ARG A 114 -12.11 13.30 25.36
C ARG A 114 -11.83 14.60 26.11
N GLU A 115 -11.02 14.53 27.15
CA GLU A 115 -10.62 15.67 27.99
C GLU A 115 -9.90 16.75 27.18
N VAL A 116 -8.90 16.37 26.38
CA VAL A 116 -8.12 17.35 25.62
C VAL A 116 -8.95 18.03 24.53
N VAL A 117 -9.88 17.31 23.91
CA VAL A 117 -10.78 17.88 22.90
C VAL A 117 -11.80 18.83 23.55
N ALA A 118 -12.30 18.50 24.74
CA ALA A 118 -13.17 19.38 25.52
C ALA A 118 -12.42 20.65 25.96
N ALA A 119 -11.21 20.52 26.51
CA ALA A 119 -10.36 21.63 26.92
C ALA A 119 -10.03 22.55 25.73
N ARG A 120 -9.71 21.99 24.56
CA ARG A 120 -9.50 22.77 23.33
C ARG A 120 -10.77 23.51 22.91
N LYS A 121 -11.95 22.89 23.02
CA LYS A 121 -13.23 23.53 22.68
C LYS A 121 -13.51 24.73 23.60
N LEU A 122 -13.31 24.57 24.91
CA LEU A 122 -13.44 25.65 25.89
C LEU A 122 -12.46 26.79 25.60
N ALA A 123 -11.18 26.48 25.39
CA ALA A 123 -10.17 27.49 25.05
C ALA A 123 -10.50 28.21 23.71
N THR A 124 -11.08 27.51 22.75
CA THR A 124 -11.53 28.11 21.48
C THR A 124 -12.69 29.07 21.70
N LEU A 125 -13.66 28.71 22.53
CA LEU A 125 -14.81 29.56 22.86
C LEU A 125 -14.36 30.82 23.61
N GLU A 126 -13.49 30.67 24.60
CA GLU A 126 -12.99 31.80 25.40
C GLU A 126 -12.15 32.76 24.56
N TYR A 127 -11.29 32.24 23.69
CA TYR A 127 -10.55 33.05 22.72
C TYR A 127 -11.48 33.78 21.76
N LYS A 128 -12.52 33.12 21.22
CA LYS A 128 -13.48 33.78 20.32
C LYS A 128 -14.30 34.86 21.02
N ARG A 129 -14.57 34.71 22.32
CA ARG A 129 -15.32 35.67 23.13
C ARG A 129 -14.52 36.94 23.42
N THR A 130 -13.26 36.76 23.80
CA THR A 130 -12.42 37.86 24.31
C THR A 130 -11.47 38.45 23.26
N LEU A 131 -11.09 37.64 22.26
CA LEU A 131 -10.09 37.96 21.23
C LEU A 131 -8.74 38.43 21.78
N SER A 132 -8.42 38.13 23.05
CA SER A 132 -7.18 38.56 23.69
C SER A 132 -5.99 37.70 23.27
N TRP A 133 -4.80 38.31 23.31
CA TRP A 133 -3.54 37.64 22.96
C TRP A 133 -3.20 36.50 23.94
N GLU A 134 -3.53 36.67 25.21
CA GLU A 134 -3.34 35.66 26.25
C GLU A 134 -4.24 34.43 26.03
N ASN A 135 -5.51 34.64 25.71
CA ASN A 135 -6.43 33.54 25.38
C ASN A 135 -6.07 32.86 24.05
N TYR A 136 -5.49 33.59 23.10
CA TYR A 136 -4.94 33.01 21.88
C TYR A 136 -3.78 32.05 22.17
N LEU A 137 -2.85 32.41 23.07
CA LEU A 137 -1.74 31.54 23.49
C LEU A 137 -2.25 30.27 24.17
N ILE A 138 -3.24 30.39 25.05
CA ILE A 138 -3.89 29.25 25.72
C ILE A 138 -4.54 28.32 24.70
N TYR A 139 -5.29 28.87 23.74
CA TYR A 139 -5.87 28.11 22.63
C TYR A 139 -4.80 27.36 21.81
N LYS A 140 -3.70 28.03 21.44
CA LYS A 140 -2.60 27.41 20.68
C LYS A 140 -1.93 26.28 21.48
N LYS A 141 -1.70 26.48 22.77
CA LYS A 141 -1.16 25.45 23.68
C LYS A 141 -2.09 24.24 23.75
N GLN A 142 -3.40 24.46 23.89
CA GLN A 142 -4.39 23.37 23.92
C GLN A 142 -4.49 22.63 22.58
N CYS A 143 -4.36 23.32 21.45
CA CYS A 143 -4.26 22.69 20.13
C CYS A 143 -3.05 21.75 20.02
N ALA A 144 -1.88 22.16 20.53
CA ALA A 144 -0.67 21.33 20.52
C ALA A 144 -0.83 20.09 21.41
N ILE A 145 -1.33 20.26 22.63
CA ILE A 145 -1.61 19.17 23.59
C ILE A 145 -2.59 18.16 22.98
N THR A 146 -3.71 18.65 22.43
CA THR A 146 -4.72 17.82 21.78
C THR A 146 -4.12 17.02 20.63
N THR A 147 -3.33 17.66 19.77
CA THR A 147 -2.69 16.99 18.63
C THR A 147 -1.76 15.87 19.10
N LYS A 148 -0.92 16.14 20.11
CA LYS A 148 0.01 15.15 20.66
C LYS A 148 -0.72 13.93 21.24
N ILE A 149 -1.78 14.15 22.02
CA ILE A 149 -2.53 13.08 22.70
C ILE A 149 -3.36 12.27 21.70
N LEU A 150 -4.05 12.91 20.77
CA LEU A 150 -4.76 12.21 19.70
C LEU A 150 -3.81 11.40 18.82
N HIS A 151 -2.62 11.92 18.52
CA HIS A 151 -1.60 11.19 17.75
C HIS A 151 -1.08 9.97 18.52
N LYS A 152 -0.80 10.13 19.82
CA LYS A 152 -0.39 9.02 20.70
C LYS A 152 -1.47 7.93 20.78
N ALA A 153 -2.74 8.31 20.92
CA ALA A 153 -3.87 7.38 20.99
C ALA A 153 -4.08 6.63 19.67
N LYS A 154 -4.06 7.34 18.53
CA LYS A 154 -4.11 6.73 17.19
C LYS A 154 -2.97 5.75 16.94
N ASN A 155 -1.77 6.05 17.43
CA ASN A 155 -0.60 5.18 17.26
C ASN A 155 -0.63 3.96 18.18
N MET A 156 -1.22 4.06 19.38
CA MET A 156 -1.35 2.92 20.30
C MET A 156 -2.29 1.82 19.75
N LEU A 157 -3.26 2.19 18.90
CA LEU A 157 -4.22 1.27 18.28
C LEU A 157 -4.07 1.18 16.76
N GLY A 158 -2.93 1.62 16.21
CA GLY A 158 -2.69 1.72 14.78
C GLY A 158 -2.92 0.40 14.03
N ALA A 159 -4.09 0.26 13.42
CA ALA A 159 -4.53 -0.93 12.69
C ALA A 159 -3.58 -1.34 11.54
N HIS A 160 -2.65 -0.49 11.10
CA HIS A 160 -1.65 -0.83 10.09
C HIS A 160 -0.31 -1.33 10.65
N SER A 161 0.02 -1.05 11.93
CA SER A 161 1.13 -1.74 12.61
C SER A 161 0.68 -3.10 13.13
N VAL A 162 -0.58 -3.24 13.53
CA VAL A 162 -1.16 -4.50 14.02
C VAL A 162 -1.19 -5.58 12.94
N GLU A 163 -1.56 -5.27 11.69
CA GLU A 163 -1.54 -6.24 10.59
C GLU A 163 -0.14 -6.80 10.31
N SER A 164 0.88 -5.94 10.25
CA SER A 164 2.28 -6.38 10.08
C SER A 164 2.81 -7.11 11.31
N CYS A 165 2.47 -6.67 12.54
CA CYS A 165 2.79 -7.40 13.77
C CYS A 165 2.18 -8.80 13.80
N LEU A 166 0.91 -8.94 13.41
CA LEU A 166 0.17 -10.21 13.41
C LEU A 166 0.67 -11.16 12.32
N ALA A 167 0.95 -10.63 11.12
CA ALA A 167 1.41 -11.42 9.98
C ALA A 167 2.84 -11.94 10.15
N ILE A 168 3.73 -11.15 10.74
CA ILE A 168 5.18 -11.41 10.77
C ILE A 168 5.68 -11.76 12.19
N GLY A 169 4.84 -11.62 13.21
CA GLY A 169 5.11 -12.07 14.57
C GLY A 169 5.77 -11.06 15.51
N TYR A 170 5.95 -9.81 15.06
CA TYR A 170 6.57 -8.75 15.85
C TYR A 170 5.74 -8.34 17.05
N ARG A 171 6.43 -7.81 18.08
CA ARG A 171 5.79 -7.27 19.29
C ARG A 171 5.28 -5.86 19.00
N VAL A 172 4.22 -5.44 19.69
CA VAL A 172 3.67 -4.06 19.61
C VAL A 172 4.73 -3.01 20.00
N SER A 173 5.70 -3.39 20.83
CA SER A 173 6.83 -2.53 21.21
C SER A 173 7.90 -2.40 20.14
N THR A 174 7.91 -3.22 19.08
CA THR A 174 8.91 -3.16 18.00
C THR A 174 8.77 -1.85 17.22
N PRO A 175 9.88 -1.14 16.91
CA PRO A 175 9.83 0.08 16.12
C PRO A 175 9.14 -0.13 14.76
N ILE A 176 8.28 0.81 14.36
CA ILE A 176 7.49 0.71 13.12
C ILE A 176 8.38 0.62 11.89
N ASN A 177 9.47 1.39 11.84
CA ASN A 177 10.43 1.37 10.75
C ASN A 177 11.09 0.00 10.57
N VAL A 178 11.40 -0.71 11.67
CA VAL A 178 11.92 -2.10 11.62
C VAL A 178 10.87 -3.04 11.01
N MET A 179 9.62 -2.96 11.47
CA MET A 179 8.55 -3.82 10.96
C MET A 179 8.25 -3.58 9.48
N LEU A 180 8.27 -2.32 9.04
CA LEU A 180 8.07 -1.95 7.64
C LEU A 180 9.23 -2.41 6.75
N ALA A 181 10.48 -2.25 7.22
CA ALA A 181 11.67 -2.71 6.54
C ALA A 181 11.64 -4.23 6.35
N GLU A 182 11.37 -5.00 7.41
CA GLU A 182 11.31 -6.47 7.34
C GLU A 182 10.18 -6.96 6.42
N ALA A 183 9.03 -6.27 6.44
CA ALA A 183 7.90 -6.59 5.59
C ALA A 183 8.10 -6.18 4.12
N GLY A 184 9.14 -5.41 3.79
CA GLY A 184 9.31 -4.81 2.47
C GLY A 184 8.22 -3.80 2.09
N LYS A 185 7.53 -3.20 3.07
CA LYS A 185 6.36 -2.34 2.85
C LYS A 185 6.65 -0.88 3.16
N PRO A 186 6.50 0.05 2.20
CA PRO A 186 6.63 1.47 2.48
C PRO A 186 5.54 2.00 3.43
N PRO A 187 5.81 3.09 4.18
CA PRO A 187 4.81 3.79 4.96
C PRO A 187 3.59 4.17 4.14
N LEU A 188 2.43 4.28 4.82
CA LEU A 188 1.14 4.55 4.18
C LEU A 188 1.16 5.82 3.31
N ARG A 189 1.83 6.88 3.77
CA ARG A 189 1.99 8.14 3.02
C ARG A 189 2.69 7.94 1.68
N ILE A 190 3.77 7.16 1.65
CA ILE A 190 4.52 6.88 0.41
C ILE A 190 3.68 6.01 -0.53
N ARG A 191 2.95 5.03 0.01
CA ARG A 191 2.01 4.21 -0.77
C ARG A 191 0.90 5.06 -1.40
N PHE A 192 0.31 6.00 -0.65
CA PHE A 192 -0.67 6.94 -1.21
C PHE A 192 -0.05 7.82 -2.31
N ASN A 193 1.16 8.35 -2.11
CA ASN A 193 1.85 9.14 -3.14
C ASN A 193 2.07 8.33 -4.42
N TYR A 194 2.49 7.07 -4.30
CA TYR A 194 2.69 6.15 -5.41
C TYR A 194 1.38 5.87 -6.17
N LEU A 195 0.31 5.54 -5.43
CA LEU A 195 -1.01 5.27 -6.03
C LEU A 195 -1.59 6.52 -6.70
N ALA A 196 -1.48 7.70 -6.08
CA ALA A 196 -1.89 8.96 -6.66
C ALA A 196 -1.12 9.26 -7.95
N ALA A 197 0.19 9.06 -7.97
CA ALA A 197 1.01 9.24 -9.17
C ALA A 197 0.52 8.34 -10.33
N ARG A 198 0.30 7.05 -10.06
CA ARG A 198 -0.19 6.09 -11.07
C ARG A 198 -1.57 6.47 -11.58
N TYR A 199 -2.46 6.88 -10.68
CA TYR A 199 -3.80 7.32 -11.03
C TYR A 199 -3.75 8.55 -11.95
N LEU A 200 -2.93 9.54 -11.62
CA LEU A 200 -2.75 10.76 -12.43
C LEU A 200 -2.15 10.44 -13.80
N ILE A 201 -1.05 9.68 -13.85
CA ILE A 201 -0.40 9.26 -15.10
C ILE A 201 -1.39 8.55 -16.03
N LYS A 202 -2.21 7.64 -15.50
CA LYS A 202 -3.26 6.96 -16.27
C LYS A 202 -4.37 7.92 -16.73
N ASN A 203 -4.69 8.96 -15.96
CA ASN A 203 -5.72 9.90 -16.34
C ASN A 203 -5.22 10.96 -17.33
N PHE A 204 -3.92 11.27 -17.37
CA PHE A 204 -3.33 12.15 -18.38
C PHE A 204 -3.47 11.60 -19.79
N SER A 205 -3.46 10.26 -19.97
CA SER A 205 -3.70 9.63 -21.28
C SER A 205 -5.14 9.71 -21.76
N ARG A 206 -6.09 10.15 -20.92
CA ARG A 206 -7.50 10.26 -21.27
C ARG A 206 -7.83 11.70 -21.65
N CYS A 207 -8.37 11.89 -22.84
CA CYS A 207 -8.95 13.16 -23.25
C CYS A 207 -10.28 13.41 -22.51
N GLY A 208 -10.44 14.60 -21.90
CA GLY A 208 -11.64 14.95 -21.12
C GLY A 208 -11.75 14.23 -19.77
N SER A 209 -10.61 14.05 -19.08
CA SER A 209 -10.60 13.41 -17.76
C SER A 209 -11.09 14.40 -16.70
N LEU A 210 -12.33 14.23 -16.22
CA LEU A 210 -12.91 15.08 -15.15
C LEU A 210 -12.00 15.28 -13.93
N PRO A 211 -11.28 14.26 -13.42
CA PRO A 211 -10.30 14.46 -12.35
C PRO A 211 -9.16 15.41 -12.71
N ILE A 212 -8.64 15.33 -13.94
CA ILE A 212 -7.57 16.21 -14.42
C ILE A 212 -8.11 17.62 -14.65
N ASP A 213 -9.28 17.74 -15.27
CA ASP A 213 -9.94 19.03 -15.50
C ASP A 213 -10.16 19.73 -14.15
N SER A 214 -10.64 19.01 -13.13
CA SER A 214 -10.81 19.55 -11.77
C SER A 214 -9.50 20.04 -11.15
N LEU A 215 -8.39 19.33 -11.37
CA LEU A 215 -7.07 19.69 -10.86
C LEU A 215 -6.48 20.90 -11.59
N GLU A 216 -6.77 21.06 -12.88
CA GLU A 216 -6.42 22.23 -13.68
C GLU A 216 -7.18 23.47 -13.23
N HIS A 217 -8.49 23.34 -12.97
CA HIS A 217 -9.26 24.43 -12.34
C HIS A 217 -8.69 24.82 -10.98
N LEU A 218 -8.30 23.85 -10.16
CA LEU A 218 -7.67 24.09 -8.87
C LEU A 218 -6.30 24.78 -9.01
N GLU A 219 -5.54 24.43 -10.06
CA GLU A 219 -4.27 25.08 -10.39
C GLU A 219 -4.46 26.55 -10.76
N THR A 220 -5.46 26.86 -11.59
CA THR A 220 -5.84 28.22 -11.96
C THR A 220 -6.34 29.01 -10.75
N ALA A 221 -7.17 28.40 -9.90
CA ALA A 221 -7.67 29.03 -8.67
C ALA A 221 -6.54 29.32 -7.66
N SER A 222 -5.52 28.46 -7.60
CA SER A 222 -4.34 28.59 -6.72
C SER A 222 -3.22 29.45 -7.34
N HIS A 223 -3.60 30.59 -7.93
CA HIS A 223 -2.75 31.50 -8.69
C HIS A 223 -1.47 31.98 -7.95
N ASN A 224 -1.52 32.19 -6.63
CA ASN A 224 -0.35 32.65 -5.87
C ASN A 224 0.32 31.52 -5.05
N PRO A 225 1.64 31.64 -4.73
CA PRO A 225 2.39 30.59 -4.03
C PRO A 225 1.81 30.18 -2.67
N ARG A 226 1.23 31.13 -1.93
CA ARG A 226 0.67 30.89 -0.59
C ARG A 226 -0.60 30.04 -0.65
N LEU A 227 -1.52 30.39 -1.55
CA LEU A 227 -2.74 29.63 -1.81
C LEU A 227 -2.40 28.25 -2.38
N ARG A 228 -1.41 28.15 -3.26
CA ARG A 228 -0.94 26.87 -3.79
C ARG A 228 -0.40 25.96 -2.70
N LEU A 229 0.35 26.51 -1.74
CA LEU A 229 0.85 25.75 -0.58
C LEU A 229 -0.29 25.28 0.33
N ASP A 230 -1.24 26.16 0.68
CA ASP A 230 -2.43 25.80 1.49
C ASP A 230 -3.27 24.72 0.79
N THR A 231 -3.48 24.87 -0.52
CA THR A 231 -4.21 23.90 -1.35
C THR A 231 -3.51 22.53 -1.36
N CYS A 232 -2.17 22.50 -1.51
CA CYS A 232 -1.40 21.25 -1.45
C CYS A 232 -1.46 20.57 -0.08
N GLN A 233 -1.69 21.31 1.01
CA GLN A 233 -1.87 20.76 2.35
C GLN A 233 -3.26 20.17 2.55
N ARG A 234 -4.30 20.82 1.99
CA ARG A 234 -5.71 20.37 2.09
C ARG A 234 -6.06 19.27 1.10
N VAL A 235 -5.43 19.27 -0.08
CA VAL A 235 -5.71 18.36 -1.19
C VAL A 235 -4.43 17.61 -1.57
N PRO A 236 -4.13 16.46 -0.93
CA PRO A 236 -2.88 15.73 -1.15
C PRO A 236 -2.63 15.28 -2.60
N ILE A 237 -3.69 14.96 -3.34
CA ILE A 237 -3.58 14.57 -4.75
C ILE A 237 -3.14 15.74 -5.64
N PHE A 238 -3.49 16.98 -5.30
CA PHE A 238 -3.05 18.17 -6.03
C PHE A 238 -1.54 18.41 -5.87
N LYS A 239 -1.01 18.17 -4.66
CA LYS A 239 0.44 18.16 -4.46
C LYS A 239 1.12 17.17 -5.41
N ARG A 240 0.56 15.97 -5.58
CA ARG A 240 1.15 14.98 -6.47
C ARG A 240 0.98 15.37 -7.94
N TYR A 241 -0.17 15.90 -8.34
CA TYR A 241 -0.42 16.44 -9.68
C TYR A 241 0.67 17.43 -10.09
N ASN A 242 1.00 18.40 -9.24
CA ASN A 242 2.05 19.38 -9.54
C ASN A 242 3.44 18.75 -9.78
N MET A 243 3.72 17.58 -9.19
CA MET A 243 4.98 16.87 -9.39
C MET A 243 5.02 16.07 -10.70
N VAL A 244 3.87 15.62 -11.23
CA VAL A 244 3.80 14.70 -12.38
C VAL A 244 3.12 15.28 -13.61
N LYS A 245 2.58 16.51 -13.54
CA LYS A 245 1.82 17.15 -14.63
C LYS A 245 2.61 17.32 -15.93
N HIS A 246 3.93 17.40 -15.85
CA HIS A 246 4.80 17.51 -17.03
C HIS A 246 4.68 16.27 -17.94
N PHE A 247 4.34 15.10 -17.40
CA PHE A 247 4.09 13.89 -18.20
C PHE A 247 2.89 14.01 -19.14
N LYS A 248 1.95 14.93 -18.88
CA LYS A 248 0.80 15.16 -19.77
C LYS A 248 1.23 15.53 -21.20
N ASN A 249 2.42 16.12 -21.36
CA ASN A 249 2.91 16.61 -22.65
C ASN A 249 3.60 15.54 -23.51
N CYS A 250 4.02 14.41 -22.92
CA CYS A 250 4.68 13.32 -23.65
C CYS A 250 3.82 12.05 -23.75
N ILE A 251 2.80 11.88 -22.92
CA ILE A 251 1.93 10.70 -22.97
C ILE A 251 0.98 10.76 -24.18
N LYS A 252 0.77 9.61 -24.84
CA LYS A 252 -0.28 9.44 -25.85
C LYS A 252 -1.65 9.68 -25.24
N ARG A 253 -2.39 10.66 -25.76
CA ARG A 253 -3.73 11.00 -25.29
C ARG A 253 -4.80 10.51 -26.26
N SER A 254 -5.86 9.91 -25.74
CA SER A 254 -7.01 9.47 -26.53
C SER A 254 -8.31 9.51 -25.74
N ARG A 255 -9.44 9.58 -26.47
CA ARG A 255 -10.78 9.34 -25.92
C ARG A 255 -11.05 7.84 -25.68
N PHE A 256 -10.37 6.97 -26.41
CA PHE A 256 -10.55 5.51 -26.34
C PHE A 256 -9.35 4.84 -25.66
N LEU A 257 -9.59 3.67 -25.05
CA LEU A 257 -8.50 2.84 -24.54
C LEU A 257 -7.65 2.31 -25.71
N ALA A 258 -6.39 1.95 -25.44
CA ALA A 258 -5.44 1.50 -26.47
C ALA A 258 -6.02 0.41 -27.40
N ALA A 259 -6.70 -0.58 -26.82
CA ALA A 259 -7.35 -1.69 -27.54
C ALA A 259 -8.45 -1.30 -28.53
N PHE A 260 -8.98 -0.08 -28.42
CA PHE A 260 -10.08 0.43 -29.23
C PHE A 260 -9.66 1.62 -30.11
N LEU A 261 -8.36 1.86 -30.24
CA LEU A 261 -7.83 2.89 -31.14
C LEU A 261 -7.87 2.48 -32.61
N TYR A 262 -7.89 1.16 -32.87
CA TYR A 262 -7.85 0.57 -34.19
C TYR A 262 -9.10 -0.26 -34.46
N PRO A 263 -9.40 -0.59 -35.73
CA PRO A 263 -10.54 -1.45 -36.07
C PRO A 263 -10.52 -2.78 -35.35
N PHE A 264 -11.70 -3.39 -35.15
CA PHE A 264 -11.84 -4.68 -34.48
C PHE A 264 -10.98 -5.79 -35.10
N SER A 265 -10.76 -5.75 -36.41
CA SER A 265 -9.88 -6.68 -37.11
C SER A 265 -8.43 -6.64 -36.58
N THR A 266 -7.91 -5.48 -36.20
CA THR A 266 -6.60 -5.33 -35.55
C THR A 266 -6.60 -5.98 -34.17
N THR A 267 -7.70 -5.88 -33.42
CA THR A 267 -7.81 -6.40 -32.05
C THR A 267 -7.86 -7.93 -32.00
N ILE A 268 -8.47 -8.57 -33.00
CA ILE A 268 -8.55 -10.04 -33.09
C ILE A 268 -7.43 -10.67 -33.91
N PHE A 269 -6.59 -9.86 -34.54
CA PHE A 269 -5.48 -10.34 -35.34
C PHE A 269 -4.44 -11.02 -34.44
N THR A 270 -4.10 -12.26 -34.77
CA THR A 270 -3.04 -13.03 -34.11
C THR A 270 -1.99 -13.45 -35.12
N MET A 271 -0.72 -13.32 -34.75
CA MET A 271 0.41 -13.77 -35.54
C MET A 271 1.31 -14.64 -34.68
N GLY A 272 1.42 -15.92 -35.07
CA GLY A 272 2.35 -16.84 -34.43
C GLY A 272 3.81 -16.44 -34.68
N TYR A 273 4.70 -16.93 -33.81
CA TYR A 273 6.14 -16.75 -33.94
C TYR A 273 6.86 -18.07 -33.68
N THR A 274 8.07 -18.21 -34.24
CA THR A 274 8.91 -19.38 -33.99
C THR A 274 9.82 -19.13 -32.80
N CYS A 275 9.77 -20.02 -31.80
CA CYS A 275 10.74 -20.04 -30.72
C CYS A 275 11.99 -20.81 -31.17
N VAL A 276 13.06 -20.08 -31.55
CA VAL A 276 14.27 -20.70 -32.14
C VAL A 276 14.95 -21.69 -31.18
N PHE A 277 14.79 -21.47 -29.87
CA PHE A 277 15.45 -22.24 -28.82
C PHE A 277 14.46 -22.99 -27.92
N ALA A 278 13.36 -23.49 -28.49
CA ALA A 278 12.36 -24.25 -27.73
C ALA A 278 13.00 -25.48 -27.05
N GLY A 279 12.82 -25.60 -25.72
CA GLY A 279 13.37 -26.71 -24.93
C GLY A 279 14.84 -26.57 -24.51
N VAL A 280 15.51 -25.48 -24.87
CA VAL A 280 16.88 -25.17 -24.41
C VAL A 280 16.85 -24.56 -23.01
N LYS A 281 17.73 -25.02 -22.12
CA LYS A 281 17.85 -24.48 -20.74
C LYS A 281 18.62 -23.16 -20.72
N ASP A 282 18.33 -22.29 -19.76
CA ASP A 282 18.95 -20.96 -19.64
C ASP A 282 20.48 -20.99 -19.44
N ASP A 283 20.99 -22.08 -18.83
CA ASP A 283 22.41 -22.35 -18.54
C ASP A 283 23.19 -22.93 -19.73
N THR A 284 22.55 -23.10 -20.88
CA THR A 284 23.20 -23.62 -22.10
C THR A 284 24.32 -22.67 -22.56
N SER A 285 25.44 -23.26 -23.00
CA SER A 285 26.61 -22.51 -23.46
C SER A 285 26.30 -21.64 -24.69
N ASN A 286 26.94 -20.47 -24.76
CA ASN A 286 26.76 -19.54 -25.87
C ASN A 286 27.16 -20.18 -27.22
N GLU A 287 28.20 -21.02 -27.24
CA GLU A 287 28.63 -21.74 -28.45
C GLU A 287 27.53 -22.62 -29.03
N LEU A 288 26.83 -23.39 -28.19
CA LEU A 288 25.73 -24.25 -28.63
C LEU A 288 24.53 -23.42 -29.09
N ILE A 289 24.24 -22.30 -28.42
CA ILE A 289 23.20 -21.35 -28.83
C ILE A 289 23.52 -20.77 -30.21
N LEU A 290 24.77 -20.37 -30.46
CA LEU A 290 25.19 -19.84 -31.77
C LEU A 290 25.07 -20.88 -32.87
N LYS A 291 25.43 -22.14 -32.60
CA LYS A 291 25.29 -23.24 -33.56
C LYS A 291 23.82 -23.50 -33.93
N LEU A 292 22.94 -23.62 -32.94
CA LEU A 292 21.50 -23.79 -33.15
C LEU A 292 20.89 -22.62 -33.93
N PHE A 293 21.34 -21.40 -33.62
CA PHE A 293 20.90 -20.21 -34.35
C PHE A 293 21.33 -20.25 -35.83
N GLN A 294 22.56 -20.65 -36.11
CA GLN A 294 23.07 -20.80 -37.48
C GLN A 294 22.29 -21.87 -38.26
N GLU A 295 21.98 -23.01 -37.63
CA GLU A 295 21.16 -24.07 -38.24
C GLU A 295 19.75 -23.56 -38.60
N PHE A 296 19.14 -22.74 -37.73
CA PHE A 296 17.86 -22.08 -38.02
C PHE A 296 17.95 -21.04 -39.15
N LEU A 297 19.04 -20.26 -39.18
CA LEU A 297 19.23 -19.16 -40.12
C LEU A 297 19.56 -19.63 -41.54
N HIS A 298 20.32 -20.72 -41.68
CA HIS A 298 20.78 -21.27 -42.96
C HIS A 298 19.67 -21.44 -44.02
N PRO A 299 18.53 -22.11 -43.76
CA PRO A 299 17.46 -22.24 -44.75
C PRO A 299 16.73 -20.93 -45.06
N LEU A 300 16.82 -19.91 -44.20
CA LEU A 300 16.23 -18.59 -44.44
C LEU A 300 17.09 -17.78 -45.41
N ILE A 301 18.42 -17.82 -45.23
CA ILE A 301 19.38 -17.19 -46.15
C ILE A 301 19.26 -17.79 -47.55
N GLN A 302 19.14 -19.12 -47.66
CA GLN A 302 18.98 -19.81 -48.95
C GLN A 302 17.71 -19.43 -49.72
N ARG A 303 16.72 -18.84 -49.04
CA ARG A 303 15.46 -18.39 -49.63
C ARG A 303 15.37 -16.87 -49.75
N ASP A 304 16.51 -16.18 -49.71
CA ASP A 304 16.61 -14.72 -49.80
C ASP A 304 15.75 -13.94 -48.78
N TYR A 305 15.58 -14.49 -47.56
CA TYR A 305 14.91 -13.76 -46.48
C TYR A 305 15.79 -12.60 -46.00
N VAL A 306 15.22 -11.40 -45.93
CA VAL A 306 15.85 -10.29 -45.23
C VAL A 306 15.64 -10.45 -43.73
N CYS A 307 16.74 -10.41 -42.98
CA CYS A 307 16.74 -10.59 -41.53
C CYS A 307 16.78 -9.23 -40.82
N PHE A 308 15.78 -8.95 -40.00
CA PHE A 308 15.72 -7.79 -39.12
C PHE A 308 15.92 -8.23 -37.68
N TYR A 309 16.73 -7.49 -36.92
CA TYR A 309 16.93 -7.72 -35.48
C TYR A 309 16.36 -6.55 -34.70
N THR A 310 15.67 -6.83 -33.60
CA THR A 310 15.04 -5.83 -32.73
C THR A 310 15.49 -6.02 -31.30
N ASP A 311 15.76 -4.91 -30.60
CA ASP A 311 16.11 -4.91 -29.17
C ASP A 311 14.86 -4.72 -28.28
N SER A 312 14.89 -5.33 -27.09
CA SER A 312 13.87 -5.23 -26.03
C SER A 312 14.34 -4.51 -24.77
N SER A 313 15.60 -4.06 -24.71
CA SER A 313 16.15 -3.37 -23.55
C SER A 313 15.44 -2.02 -23.32
N ARG A 314 15.08 -1.74 -22.06
CA ARG A 314 14.40 -0.49 -21.68
C ARG A 314 15.38 0.49 -21.05
N PHE A 315 15.60 1.63 -21.71
CA PHE A 315 15.92 2.88 -21.03
C PHE A 315 15.12 4.03 -21.64
N ASP A 316 14.18 4.52 -20.83
CA ASP A 316 13.34 5.74 -20.99
C ASP A 316 12.49 5.85 -22.27
N PRO A 317 11.47 6.75 -22.32
CA PRO A 317 10.17 6.36 -22.85
C PRO A 317 9.86 6.93 -24.24
N ASP A 318 10.71 7.79 -24.83
CA ASP A 318 10.34 8.62 -25.99
C ASP A 318 11.12 8.25 -27.29
N ASN A 319 10.72 7.14 -27.94
CA ASN A 319 10.57 6.95 -29.42
C ASN A 319 11.57 6.15 -30.29
N PHE A 320 11.04 5.71 -31.46
CA PHE A 320 11.44 4.57 -32.31
C PHE A 320 12.30 4.87 -33.54
N THR A 321 13.10 3.89 -33.98
CA THR A 321 13.77 3.86 -35.29
C THR A 321 12.97 3.07 -36.33
N GLY A 322 12.92 3.56 -37.57
CA GLY A 322 12.37 2.83 -38.72
C GLY A 322 13.23 3.07 -39.96
N ALA A 323 13.77 2.00 -40.54
CA ALA A 323 14.37 1.98 -41.87
C ALA A 323 13.57 1.01 -42.75
N GLY A 324 13.11 1.46 -43.91
CA GLY A 324 12.41 0.63 -44.88
C GLY A 324 13.37 0.07 -45.91
N ILE A 325 13.47 -1.26 -45.99
CA ILE A 325 14.04 -2.00 -47.12
C ILE A 325 12.90 -2.83 -47.72
N TYR A 326 12.78 -2.83 -49.05
CA TYR A 326 11.82 -3.66 -49.77
C TYR A 326 12.37 -5.09 -49.90
N SER A 327 11.68 -6.07 -49.32
CA SER A 327 11.88 -7.49 -49.59
C SER A 327 10.55 -8.25 -49.54
N PRO A 328 10.27 -9.16 -50.49
CA PRO A 328 9.05 -9.97 -50.49
C PRO A 328 9.02 -11.01 -49.36
N LEU A 329 10.18 -11.37 -48.79
CA LEU A 329 10.34 -12.35 -47.71
C LEU A 329 11.19 -11.74 -46.57
N ALA A 330 10.63 -11.64 -45.37
CA ALA A 330 11.30 -11.05 -44.21
C ALA A 330 11.14 -11.91 -42.95
N VAL A 331 12.18 -11.92 -42.10
CA VAL A 331 12.13 -12.48 -40.75
C VAL A 331 12.54 -11.40 -39.74
N ILE A 332 11.75 -11.23 -38.69
CA ILE A 332 12.00 -10.30 -37.60
C ILE A 332 12.37 -11.11 -36.36
N PHE A 333 13.62 -10.97 -35.93
CA PHE A 333 14.14 -11.52 -34.69
C PHE A 333 13.93 -10.54 -33.55
N SER A 334 13.36 -11.01 -32.44
CA SER A 334 13.14 -10.20 -31.24
C SER A 334 13.46 -10.99 -29.98
N ASP A 335 14.08 -10.33 -29.01
CA ASP A 335 14.27 -10.87 -27.67
C ASP A 335 13.12 -10.51 -26.69
N SER A 336 12.17 -9.68 -27.13
CA SER A 336 10.91 -9.38 -26.42
C SER A 336 9.91 -10.55 -26.45
N LYS A 337 10.18 -11.65 -25.72
CA LYS A 337 9.25 -12.79 -25.65
C LYS A 337 7.83 -12.37 -25.29
N SER A 338 7.69 -11.48 -24.30
CA SER A 338 6.37 -11.00 -23.84
C SER A 338 5.54 -10.28 -24.89
N VAL A 339 6.18 -9.61 -25.87
CA VAL A 339 5.49 -8.94 -26.98
C VAL A 339 5.08 -9.95 -28.04
N LEU A 340 5.95 -10.91 -28.34
CA LEU A 340 5.65 -12.00 -29.27
C LEU A 340 4.54 -12.93 -28.75
N ASP A 341 4.58 -13.29 -27.47
CA ASP A 341 3.51 -14.01 -26.77
C ASP A 341 2.18 -13.25 -26.88
N TYR A 342 2.24 -11.91 -26.76
CA TYR A 342 1.05 -11.08 -26.91
C TYR A 342 0.49 -11.15 -28.34
N PHE A 343 1.32 -10.99 -29.37
CA PHE A 343 0.91 -11.09 -30.78
C PHE A 343 0.34 -12.47 -31.14
N ALA A 344 0.81 -13.52 -30.48
CA ALA A 344 0.29 -14.88 -30.65
C ALA A 344 -1.01 -15.16 -29.88
N SER A 345 -1.53 -14.19 -29.12
CA SER A 345 -2.71 -14.34 -28.26
C SER A 345 -3.82 -13.35 -28.59
N THR A 346 -5.03 -13.62 -28.13
CA THR A 346 -6.17 -12.68 -28.19
C THR A 346 -6.30 -11.80 -26.96
N ARG A 347 -5.23 -11.68 -26.16
CA ARG A 347 -5.22 -10.87 -24.94
C ARG A 347 -5.36 -9.39 -25.30
N LEU A 348 -6.09 -8.64 -24.48
CA LEU A 348 -6.22 -7.19 -24.61
C LEU A 348 -5.25 -6.45 -23.67
N ASP A 349 -4.59 -5.43 -24.20
CA ASP A 349 -3.78 -4.44 -23.50
C ASP A 349 -4.48 -3.08 -23.60
N PHE A 350 -4.78 -2.46 -22.46
CA PHE A 350 -5.44 -1.15 -22.44
C PHE A 350 -4.47 0.01 -22.21
N GLY A 351 -3.20 -0.29 -21.95
CA GLY A 351 -2.16 0.63 -21.54
C GLY A 351 -1.16 1.02 -22.61
N ASN A 352 -0.91 0.14 -23.58
CA ASN A 352 0.13 0.32 -24.59
C ASN A 352 -0.42 0.32 -26.02
N TYR A 353 -0.61 1.52 -26.58
CA TYR A 353 -1.12 1.69 -27.94
C TYR A 353 -0.15 1.22 -29.03
N LEU A 354 1.15 1.11 -28.72
CA LEU A 354 2.18 0.71 -29.67
C LEU A 354 2.02 -0.74 -30.11
N ILE A 355 1.52 -1.59 -29.21
CA ILE A 355 1.19 -2.99 -29.52
C ILE A 355 0.20 -3.04 -30.69
N TYR A 356 -0.87 -2.24 -30.63
CA TYR A 356 -1.88 -2.21 -31.69
C TYR A 356 -1.42 -1.46 -32.94
N ALA A 357 -0.55 -0.46 -32.79
CA ALA A 357 0.09 0.21 -33.92
C ALA A 357 0.93 -0.79 -34.74
N ILE A 358 1.74 -1.61 -34.06
CA ILE A 358 2.56 -2.65 -34.68
C ILE A 358 1.66 -3.72 -35.32
N ILE A 359 0.64 -4.21 -34.61
CA ILE A 359 -0.30 -5.22 -35.16
C ILE A 359 -0.99 -4.68 -36.42
N ASN A 360 -1.44 -3.43 -36.40
CA ASN A 360 -2.08 -2.81 -37.56
C ASN A 360 -1.11 -2.73 -38.76
N GLN A 361 0.16 -2.37 -38.53
CA GLN A 361 1.18 -2.36 -39.58
C GLN A 361 1.45 -3.77 -40.12
N LEU A 362 1.60 -4.77 -39.25
CA LEU A 362 1.78 -6.17 -39.66
C LEU A 362 0.60 -6.68 -40.49
N SER A 363 -0.64 -6.39 -40.07
CA SER A 363 -1.85 -6.75 -40.80
C SER A 363 -1.90 -6.09 -42.19
N GLN A 364 -1.55 -4.81 -42.29
CA GLN A 364 -1.48 -4.10 -43.57
C GLN A 364 -0.41 -4.69 -44.49
N VAL A 365 0.75 -5.05 -43.96
CA VAL A 365 1.83 -5.65 -44.75
C VAL A 365 1.42 -7.02 -45.29
N LEU A 366 0.81 -7.86 -44.45
CA LEU A 366 0.32 -9.18 -44.87
C LEU A 366 -0.80 -9.07 -45.92
N SER A 367 -1.65 -8.04 -45.85
CA SER A 367 -2.68 -7.78 -46.87
C SER A 367 -2.11 -7.43 -48.25
N LYS A 368 -0.82 -7.06 -48.33
CA LYS A 368 -0.09 -6.76 -49.57
C LYS A 368 0.69 -7.97 -50.11
N ASN A 369 0.37 -9.19 -49.68
CA ASN A 369 1.05 -10.44 -50.07
C ASN A 369 2.56 -10.48 -49.73
N LEU A 370 3.01 -9.70 -48.74
CA LEU A 370 4.37 -9.78 -48.22
C LEU A 370 4.43 -10.86 -47.13
N SER A 371 5.47 -11.70 -47.16
CA SER A 371 5.64 -12.79 -46.18
C SER A 371 6.57 -12.35 -45.05
N ILE A 372 6.00 -12.06 -43.89
CA ILE A 372 6.76 -11.75 -42.66
C ILE A 372 6.70 -12.93 -41.70
N LYS A 373 7.84 -13.32 -41.15
CA LYS A 373 7.95 -14.27 -40.03
C LYS A 373 8.49 -13.59 -38.79
N LEU A 374 7.96 -13.95 -37.62
CA LEU A 374 8.49 -13.52 -36.33
C LEU A 374 9.26 -14.67 -35.67
N ALA A 375 10.40 -14.37 -35.07
CA ALA A 375 11.25 -15.35 -34.39
C ALA A 375 11.76 -14.80 -33.05
N TRP A 376 11.60 -15.58 -31.98
CA TRP A 376 12.16 -15.22 -30.68
C TRP A 376 13.60 -15.72 -30.53
N ILE A 377 14.48 -14.84 -30.03
CA ILE A 377 15.87 -15.15 -29.70
C ILE A 377 16.21 -14.68 -28.28
N PRO A 378 17.15 -15.32 -27.56
CA PRO A 378 17.55 -14.90 -26.22
C PRO A 378 18.46 -13.67 -26.30
N SER A 379 18.30 -12.77 -25.33
CA SER A 379 19.16 -11.61 -25.16
C SER A 379 20.54 -12.02 -24.59
N HIS A 380 21.58 -11.26 -24.91
CA HIS A 380 22.95 -11.38 -24.36
C HIS A 380 23.61 -12.76 -24.51
N LYS A 381 23.33 -13.46 -25.61
CA LYS A 381 23.94 -14.77 -25.93
C LYS A 381 24.99 -14.71 -27.05
N GLY A 382 25.43 -13.51 -27.44
CA GLY A 382 26.47 -13.32 -28.46
C GLY A 382 25.99 -13.43 -29.91
N ILE A 383 24.67 -13.41 -30.14
CA ILE A 383 24.09 -13.37 -31.49
C ILE A 383 24.42 -12.01 -32.11
N ALA A 384 25.39 -11.98 -33.04
CA ALA A 384 25.98 -10.74 -33.56
C ALA A 384 24.96 -9.70 -34.03
N GLY A 385 23.90 -10.11 -34.73
CA GLY A 385 22.83 -9.21 -35.17
C GLY A 385 22.03 -8.61 -34.01
N ASN A 386 21.78 -9.38 -32.95
CA ASN A 386 21.06 -8.91 -31.76
C ASN A 386 21.93 -7.99 -30.89
N GLU A 387 23.19 -8.36 -30.67
CA GLU A 387 24.13 -7.51 -29.92
C GLU A 387 24.35 -6.17 -30.65
N LYS A 388 24.41 -6.19 -32.00
CA LYS A 388 24.53 -4.95 -32.77
C LYS A 388 23.26 -4.10 -32.69
N ALA A 389 22.08 -4.71 -32.71
CA ALA A 389 20.81 -4.01 -32.53
C ALA A 389 20.73 -3.34 -31.15
N ASP A 390 21.11 -4.05 -30.07
CA ASP A 390 21.18 -3.53 -28.70
C ASP A 390 22.20 -2.39 -28.55
N GLU A 391 23.40 -2.53 -29.15
CA GLU A 391 24.42 -1.48 -29.16
C GLU A 391 23.90 -0.20 -29.85
N LEU A 392 23.30 -0.33 -31.04
CA LEU A 392 22.77 0.80 -31.80
C LEU A 392 21.58 1.45 -31.10
N ALA A 393 20.69 0.66 -30.49
CA ALA A 393 19.58 1.15 -29.68
C ALA A 393 20.09 1.99 -28.49
N LYS A 394 21.13 1.50 -27.78
CA LYS A 394 21.77 2.23 -26.67
C LYS A 394 22.47 3.51 -27.11
N LEU A 395 23.12 3.51 -28.27
CA LEU A 395 23.74 4.70 -28.83
C LEU A 395 22.68 5.74 -29.21
N GLY A 396 21.61 5.32 -29.89
CA GLY A 396 20.47 6.18 -30.20
C GLY A 396 19.84 6.79 -28.96
N ALA A 397 19.68 6.01 -27.88
CA ALA A 397 19.15 6.50 -26.61
C ALA A 397 20.03 7.59 -25.94
N LYS A 398 21.35 7.61 -26.19
CA LYS A 398 22.28 8.57 -25.58
C LYS A 398 22.56 9.81 -26.42
N GLN A 399 22.63 9.65 -27.74
CA GLN A 399 23.17 10.64 -28.67
C GLN A 399 22.26 10.95 -29.86
N GLY A 400 21.12 10.27 -29.98
CA GLY A 400 20.20 10.44 -31.10
C GLY A 400 19.31 11.68 -31.01
N ASP A 401 18.73 12.05 -32.15
CA ASP A 401 17.72 13.10 -32.23
C ASP A 401 16.41 12.67 -31.56
N ARG A 402 15.71 13.63 -30.96
CA ARG A 402 14.37 13.39 -30.40
C ARG A 402 13.37 13.19 -31.54
N ILE A 403 12.61 12.10 -31.45
CA ILE A 403 11.55 11.81 -32.39
C ILE A 403 10.23 12.28 -31.78
N ASP A 404 9.31 12.81 -32.59
CA ASP A 404 7.97 13.21 -32.13
C ASP A 404 7.01 12.01 -32.11
N LEU A 405 7.13 11.18 -31.10
CA LEU A 405 6.16 10.14 -30.80
C LEU A 405 5.75 10.16 -29.31
N GLU A 406 4.48 9.87 -29.08
CA GLU A 406 3.91 9.97 -27.75
C GLU A 406 4.08 8.64 -27.00
N ILE A 407 4.36 8.67 -25.72
CA ILE A 407 4.63 7.46 -24.92
C ILE A 407 3.33 6.83 -24.46
N PRO A 408 3.23 5.49 -24.42
CA PRO A 408 2.27 4.82 -23.55
C PRO A 408 2.39 5.26 -22.08
N TYR A 409 1.28 5.63 -21.45
CA TYR A 409 1.30 5.98 -20.02
C TYR A 409 1.84 4.84 -19.13
N SER A 410 1.71 3.58 -19.57
CA SER A 410 2.21 2.39 -18.88
C SER A 410 3.72 2.44 -18.66
N ASN A 411 4.48 3.06 -19.56
CA ASN A 411 5.92 3.16 -19.46
C ASN A 411 6.30 4.08 -18.30
N LEU A 412 5.62 5.20 -18.12
CA LEU A 412 5.86 6.16 -17.03
C LEU A 412 5.43 5.65 -15.64
N LEU A 413 4.75 4.49 -15.56
CA LEU A 413 4.46 3.88 -14.26
C LEU A 413 5.72 3.36 -13.57
N SER A 414 6.81 3.09 -14.31
CA SER A 414 8.13 2.79 -13.71
C SER A 414 8.66 4.00 -12.93
N GLU A 415 8.53 5.21 -13.48
CA GLU A 415 8.98 6.44 -12.82
C GLU A 415 8.26 6.67 -11.49
N ALA A 416 6.95 6.43 -11.45
CA ALA A 416 6.19 6.47 -10.22
C ALA A 416 6.72 5.46 -9.18
N ARG A 417 7.11 4.25 -9.62
CA ARG A 417 7.67 3.21 -8.76
C ARG A 417 9.07 3.57 -8.27
N THR A 418 9.96 4.05 -9.16
CA THR A 418 11.31 4.49 -8.83
C THR A 418 11.29 5.64 -7.83
N SER A 419 10.45 6.65 -8.07
CA SER A 419 10.24 7.78 -7.15
C SER A 419 9.74 7.32 -5.78
N ALA A 420 8.83 6.34 -5.72
CA ALA A 420 8.34 5.80 -4.45
C ALA A 420 9.41 4.98 -3.71
N ALA A 421 10.22 4.21 -4.43
CA ALA A 421 11.34 3.46 -3.86
C ALA A 421 12.41 4.40 -3.29
N ALA A 422 12.75 5.48 -4.01
CA ALA A 422 13.67 6.51 -3.52
C ALA A 422 13.14 7.19 -2.25
N GLN A 423 11.88 7.63 -2.26
CA GLN A 423 11.22 8.20 -1.06
C GLN A 423 11.26 7.22 0.12
N TYR A 424 11.07 5.93 -0.12
CA TYR A 424 11.10 4.93 0.93
C TYR A 424 12.50 4.73 1.50
N ARG A 425 13.54 4.67 0.66
CA ARG A 425 14.94 4.60 1.10
C ARG A 425 15.30 5.79 1.99
N SER A 426 15.03 7.02 1.52
CA SER A 426 15.30 8.24 2.30
C SER A 426 14.52 8.28 3.61
N HIS A 427 13.28 7.78 3.63
CA HIS A 427 12.50 7.69 4.86
C HIS A 427 13.11 6.71 5.86
N LEU A 428 13.54 5.53 5.41
CA LEU A 428 14.21 4.56 6.29
C LEU A 428 15.53 5.13 6.83
N ASP A 429 16.33 5.79 5.98
CA ASP A 429 17.59 6.42 6.40
C ASP A 429 17.37 7.42 7.54
N GLU A 430 16.29 8.21 7.49
CA GLU A 430 15.97 9.16 8.55
C GLU A 430 15.46 8.47 9.83
N GLU A 431 14.55 7.50 9.71
CA GLU A 431 13.97 6.84 10.89
C GLU A 431 15.01 6.01 11.66
N PHE A 432 15.93 5.34 10.94
CA PHE A 432 16.97 4.51 11.56
C PHE A 432 18.05 5.31 12.31
N ARG A 433 18.18 6.61 12.06
CA ARG A 433 19.05 7.50 12.88
C ARG A 433 18.62 7.56 14.34
N THR A 434 17.33 7.35 14.62
CA THR A 434 16.78 7.52 15.98
C THR A 434 16.30 6.22 16.61
N LYS A 435 15.77 5.26 15.82
CA LYS A 435 15.14 4.04 16.34
C LYS A 435 15.51 2.82 15.51
N GLY A 436 15.72 1.69 16.19
CA GLY A 436 16.00 0.42 15.53
C GLY A 436 17.43 0.27 15.02
N LEU A 437 18.39 0.99 15.62
CA LEU A 437 19.81 0.99 15.23
C LEU A 437 20.42 -0.42 15.12
N HIS A 438 20.12 -1.29 16.09
CA HIS A 438 20.59 -2.69 16.04
C HIS A 438 20.10 -3.42 14.78
N TYR A 439 18.84 -3.22 14.40
CA TYR A 439 18.31 -3.82 13.18
C TYR A 439 18.94 -3.19 11.93
N ASP A 440 19.15 -1.87 11.92
CA ASP A 440 19.81 -1.17 10.82
C ASP A 440 21.22 -1.72 10.55
N GLN A 441 22.03 -1.87 11.61
CA GLN A 441 23.41 -2.31 11.54
C GLN A 441 23.56 -3.77 11.08
N HIS A 442 22.73 -4.67 11.61
CA HIS A 442 22.91 -6.11 11.36
C HIS A 442 22.04 -6.64 10.21
N PHE A 443 20.85 -6.09 10.01
CA PHE A 443 19.77 -6.78 9.31
C PHE A 443 19.09 -6.02 8.18
N ARG A 444 19.34 -4.72 8.04
CA ARG A 444 18.66 -3.93 7.00
C ARG A 444 18.96 -4.47 5.62
N SER A 445 17.88 -4.80 4.90
CA SER A 445 17.93 -5.15 3.49
C SER A 445 17.58 -3.93 2.62
N GLN A 446 18.18 -3.87 1.44
CA GLN A 446 17.79 -2.93 0.39
C GLN A 446 16.65 -3.47 -0.49
N THR A 447 16.29 -4.75 -0.34
CA THR A 447 15.21 -5.40 -1.09
C THR A 447 13.84 -5.14 -0.47
N LEU A 448 12.81 -5.03 -1.30
CA LEU A 448 11.41 -4.89 -0.87
C LEU A 448 10.73 -6.25 -0.65
N VAL A 449 11.51 -7.30 -0.47
CA VAL A 449 11.02 -8.67 -0.37
C VAL A 449 11.43 -9.24 0.99
N PRO A 450 10.51 -9.83 1.76
CA PRO A 450 10.84 -10.44 3.05
C PRO A 450 11.92 -11.51 2.92
N TRP A 451 12.82 -11.58 3.90
CA TRP A 451 13.99 -12.48 3.90
C TRP A 451 13.63 -13.97 3.79
N PHE A 452 12.45 -14.35 4.28
CA PHE A 452 11.98 -15.74 4.30
C PHE A 452 11.27 -16.17 3.01
N THR A 453 11.11 -15.29 2.01
CA THR A 453 10.28 -15.57 0.81
C THR A 453 10.74 -16.79 0.01
N LYS A 454 12.05 -17.08 0.00
CA LYS A 454 12.64 -18.24 -0.69
C LYS A 454 12.90 -19.44 0.23
N LEU A 455 12.50 -19.36 1.50
CA LEU A 455 12.75 -20.38 2.50
C LEU A 455 11.46 -21.09 2.87
N SER A 456 11.50 -22.42 2.96
CA SER A 456 10.38 -23.21 3.47
C SER A 456 10.41 -23.22 5.00
N LEU A 457 9.90 -22.15 5.61
CA LEU A 457 9.81 -21.97 7.06
C LEU A 457 8.35 -21.91 7.52
N ASN A 458 8.10 -22.44 8.71
CA ASN A 458 6.81 -22.31 9.40
C ASN A 458 6.69 -20.96 10.12
N ARG A 459 5.47 -20.65 10.60
CA ARG A 459 5.18 -19.37 11.25
C ARG A 459 6.02 -19.15 12.52
N GLU A 460 6.24 -20.17 13.33
CA GLU A 460 6.99 -20.05 14.58
C GLU A 460 8.47 -19.71 14.33
N GLU A 461 9.07 -20.35 13.33
CA GLU A 461 10.43 -20.08 12.86
C GLU A 461 10.58 -18.63 12.38
N ILE A 462 9.62 -18.13 11.59
CA ILE A 462 9.59 -16.74 11.12
C ILE A 462 9.47 -15.78 12.30
N VAL A 463 8.50 -16.00 13.20
CA VAL A 463 8.26 -15.16 14.39
C VAL A 463 9.51 -15.08 15.26
N LEU A 464 10.14 -16.23 15.52
CA LEU A 464 11.35 -16.34 16.33
C LEU A 464 12.45 -15.42 15.78
N ILE A 465 12.78 -15.58 14.50
CA ILE A 465 13.89 -14.85 13.87
C ILE A 465 13.59 -13.36 13.81
N ASN A 466 12.35 -12.98 13.49
CA ASN A 466 11.95 -11.58 13.47
C ASN A 466 12.10 -10.92 14.86
N ARG A 467 11.67 -11.59 15.93
CA ARG A 467 11.84 -11.10 17.32
C ARG A 467 13.31 -10.97 17.70
N LEU A 468 14.15 -11.93 17.31
CA LEU A 468 15.60 -11.86 17.50
C LEU A 468 16.23 -10.69 16.73
N ARG A 469 15.94 -10.55 15.43
CA ARG A 469 16.49 -9.49 14.57
C ARG A 469 16.11 -8.09 15.01
N SER A 470 14.89 -7.92 15.53
CA SER A 470 14.49 -6.64 16.13
C SER A 470 15.07 -6.41 17.52
N ASN A 471 15.69 -7.42 18.14
CA ASN A 471 16.11 -7.44 19.53
C ASN A 471 14.93 -7.18 20.50
N HIS A 472 13.75 -7.74 20.17
CA HIS A 472 12.50 -7.57 20.92
C HIS A 472 11.87 -8.94 21.25
N TYR A 473 12.36 -9.54 22.32
CA TYR A 473 11.96 -10.86 22.82
C TYR A 473 11.79 -10.89 24.35
N TYR A 474 11.34 -12.00 24.93
CA TYR A 474 11.02 -12.14 26.37
C TYR A 474 12.23 -12.62 27.22
N LEU A 475 13.31 -11.83 27.23
CA LEU A 475 14.43 -12.00 28.17
C LEU A 475 14.61 -10.71 28.97
N ASN A 476 15.14 -10.79 30.20
CA ASN A 476 15.18 -9.65 31.12
C ASN A 476 15.86 -8.43 30.52
N TYR A 477 16.92 -8.59 29.71
CA TYR A 477 17.55 -7.46 29.02
C TYR A 477 16.58 -6.70 28.10
N SER A 478 15.80 -7.42 27.30
CA SER A 478 14.81 -6.83 26.38
C SER A 478 13.61 -6.24 27.13
N LEU A 479 13.16 -6.88 28.21
CA LEU A 479 12.04 -6.44 29.04
C LEU A 479 12.39 -5.21 29.89
N TYR A 480 13.61 -5.16 30.43
CA TYR A 480 14.13 -4.04 31.22
C TYR A 480 14.19 -2.75 30.39
N ARG A 481 14.68 -2.82 29.14
CA ARG A 481 14.66 -1.67 28.20
C ARG A 481 13.25 -1.11 27.92
N LYS A 482 12.20 -1.87 28.26
CA LYS A 482 10.79 -1.51 28.11
C LYS A 482 10.11 -1.18 29.45
N ASN A 483 10.88 -1.11 30.54
CA ASN A 483 10.41 -0.89 31.91
C ASN A 483 9.33 -1.90 32.36
N ILE A 484 9.43 -3.16 31.89
CA ILE A 484 8.51 -4.24 32.27
C ILE A 484 9.03 -4.98 33.51
N VAL A 485 10.34 -5.09 33.64
CA VAL A 485 11.04 -5.71 34.78
C VAL A 485 12.03 -4.73 35.38
N ALA A 486 12.29 -4.85 36.68
CA ALA A 486 13.16 -3.94 37.42
C ALA A 486 14.67 -4.18 37.19
N SER A 487 15.06 -5.37 36.73
CA SER A 487 16.45 -5.74 36.50
C SER A 487 16.63 -6.44 35.16
N LYS A 488 17.76 -6.17 34.50
CA LYS A 488 18.21 -6.86 33.28
C LYS A 488 19.00 -8.15 33.56
N ALA A 489 19.35 -8.41 34.82
CA ALA A 489 20.19 -9.54 35.22
C ALA A 489 19.52 -10.89 34.98
N CYS A 490 20.34 -11.91 34.76
CA CYS A 490 19.92 -13.29 34.66
C CYS A 490 19.81 -13.92 36.06
N PRO A 491 18.84 -14.82 36.32
CA PRO A 491 18.78 -15.56 37.58
C PRO A 491 20.04 -16.37 37.92
N CYS A 492 20.91 -16.65 36.95
CA CYS A 492 22.18 -17.34 37.19
C CYS A 492 23.29 -16.42 37.75
N GLY A 493 23.00 -15.13 37.98
CA GLY A 493 23.96 -14.14 38.48
C GLY A 493 24.63 -13.28 37.41
N ASP A 494 24.41 -13.54 36.13
CA ASP A 494 24.94 -12.71 35.04
C ASP A 494 24.27 -11.32 35.02
N PRO A 495 25.00 -10.22 34.82
CA PRO A 495 24.43 -8.86 34.79
C PRO A 495 23.47 -8.61 33.63
N GLN A 496 23.40 -9.47 32.60
CA GLN A 496 22.58 -9.27 31.41
C GLN A 496 22.02 -10.59 30.85
N GLN A 497 20.70 -10.79 30.99
CA GLN A 497 19.99 -11.88 30.34
C GLN A 497 19.58 -11.50 28.90
N ASP A 498 20.50 -11.66 27.95
CA ASP A 498 20.22 -11.58 26.51
C ASP A 498 20.34 -12.94 25.81
N ILE A 499 20.07 -12.98 24.50
CA ILE A 499 20.08 -14.23 23.76
C ILE A 499 21.48 -14.87 23.66
N ASN A 500 22.54 -14.06 23.60
CA ASN A 500 23.91 -14.57 23.52
C ASN A 500 24.32 -15.21 24.84
N HIS A 501 24.04 -14.54 25.97
CA HIS A 501 24.21 -15.14 27.29
C HIS A 501 23.44 -16.45 27.41
N ILE A 502 22.15 -16.46 27.03
CA ILE A 502 21.29 -17.65 27.11
C ILE A 502 21.81 -18.80 26.23
N ILE A 503 22.38 -18.54 25.06
CA ILE A 503 22.89 -19.61 24.18
C ILE A 503 24.26 -20.11 24.65
N PHE A 504 25.20 -19.20 24.94
CA PHE A 504 26.63 -19.53 25.04
C PHE A 504 27.18 -19.59 26.47
N HIS A 505 26.54 -18.94 27.45
CA HIS A 505 27.16 -18.70 28.76
C HIS A 505 26.31 -19.11 29.96
N CYS A 506 24.98 -19.17 29.82
CA CYS A 506 24.10 -19.42 30.95
C CYS A 506 24.20 -20.88 31.43
N PRO A 507 24.57 -21.13 32.71
CA PRO A 507 24.72 -22.48 33.23
C PRO A 507 23.39 -23.26 33.29
N PHE A 508 22.26 -22.54 33.37
CA PHE A 508 20.94 -23.17 33.39
C PHE A 508 20.50 -23.71 32.04
N THR A 509 21.00 -23.15 30.93
CA THR A 509 20.62 -23.56 29.57
C THR A 509 21.73 -24.33 28.85
N SER A 510 22.97 -24.23 29.33
CA SER A 510 24.16 -24.93 28.81
C SER A 510 23.95 -26.44 28.56
N PRO A 511 23.31 -27.22 29.46
CA PRO A 511 23.09 -28.64 29.22
C PRO A 511 22.27 -28.98 27.96
N LYS A 512 21.51 -28.01 27.43
CA LYS A 512 20.66 -28.16 26.25
C LYS A 512 21.19 -27.43 25.01
N SER A 513 22.27 -26.66 25.12
CA SER A 513 22.82 -25.86 24.01
C SER A 513 23.85 -26.61 23.16
N GLU A 514 24.34 -27.77 23.58
CA GLU A 514 25.45 -28.51 22.94
C GLU A 514 25.27 -28.70 21.43
N LYS A 515 24.10 -29.22 20.98
CA LYS A 515 23.82 -29.42 19.55
C LYS A 515 23.78 -28.12 18.75
N LEU A 516 23.29 -27.04 19.35
CA LEU A 516 23.22 -25.73 18.70
C LEU A 516 24.62 -25.12 18.61
N ILE A 517 25.40 -25.16 19.68
CA ILE A 517 26.78 -24.64 19.73
C ILE A 517 27.68 -25.42 18.78
N SER A 518 27.62 -26.75 18.77
CA SER A 518 28.38 -27.58 17.83
C SER A 518 28.07 -27.21 16.38
N PHE A 519 26.79 -26.99 16.05
CA PHE A 519 26.41 -26.54 14.72
C PHE A 519 26.95 -25.14 14.39
N ILE A 520 26.89 -24.20 15.34
CA ILE A 520 27.41 -22.83 15.18
C ILE A 520 28.93 -22.82 14.95
N ASN A 521 29.68 -23.58 15.75
CA ASN A 521 31.14 -23.66 15.64
C ASN A 521 31.59 -24.28 14.31
N ASN A 522 30.78 -25.18 13.73
CA ASN A 522 31.07 -25.77 12.42
C ASN A 522 30.85 -24.83 11.23
N ILE A 523 30.00 -23.80 11.39
CA ILE A 523 29.64 -22.88 10.29
C ILE A 523 30.37 -21.53 10.37
N SER A 524 30.99 -21.19 11.50
CA SER A 524 31.65 -19.91 11.69
C SER A 524 32.57 -19.85 12.91
N ASP A 525 33.69 -19.13 12.80
CA ASP A 525 34.60 -18.78 13.92
C ASP A 525 34.11 -17.59 14.77
N ILE A 526 32.80 -17.35 14.85
CA ILE A 526 32.26 -16.14 15.51
C ILE A 526 32.37 -16.26 17.03
N GLN A 527 32.85 -15.19 17.67
CA GLN A 527 32.99 -15.03 19.13
C GLN A 527 31.64 -14.99 19.87
N ASN A 528 30.95 -16.12 20.01
CA ASN A 528 29.76 -16.27 20.86
C ASN A 528 28.66 -15.20 20.60
N ASP A 529 28.47 -14.82 19.34
CA ASP A 529 27.44 -13.87 18.92
C ASP A 529 26.53 -14.48 17.83
N ILE A 530 25.25 -14.63 18.14
CA ILE A 530 24.27 -15.20 17.21
C ILE A 530 23.87 -14.23 16.11
N PHE A 531 23.93 -12.91 16.33
CA PHE A 531 23.30 -11.93 15.43
C PHE A 531 23.85 -11.93 14.00
N PRO A 532 25.17 -12.04 13.74
CA PRO A 532 25.68 -12.13 12.37
C PRO A 532 25.14 -13.36 11.61
N LEU A 533 24.91 -14.47 12.30
CA LEU A 533 24.34 -15.70 11.72
C LEU A 533 22.85 -15.57 11.39
N LEU A 534 22.16 -14.59 12.00
CA LEU A 534 20.78 -14.24 11.69
C LEU A 534 20.65 -13.30 10.47
N LYS A 535 21.72 -13.07 9.71
CA LYS A 535 21.68 -12.39 8.40
C LYS A 535 21.75 -13.38 7.24
N ASN A 536 22.57 -14.42 7.38
CA ASN A 536 22.83 -15.45 6.37
C ASN A 536 22.33 -16.81 6.89
N TYR A 537 21.04 -17.06 6.67
CA TYR A 537 20.32 -18.17 7.31
C TYR A 537 20.66 -19.53 6.72
N SER A 538 20.75 -20.56 7.58
CA SER A 538 20.42 -21.93 7.19
C SER A 538 19.11 -22.34 7.86
N PRO A 539 18.16 -22.99 7.15
CA PRO A 539 16.94 -23.52 7.79
C PRO A 539 17.23 -24.45 8.97
N LYS A 540 18.38 -25.14 8.93
CA LYS A 540 18.87 -25.99 10.03
C LYS A 540 19.21 -25.18 11.28
N LEU A 541 19.90 -24.04 11.16
CA LEU A 541 20.18 -23.14 12.30
C LEU A 541 18.89 -22.68 12.97
N ILE A 542 17.92 -22.23 12.17
CA ILE A 542 16.64 -21.70 12.67
C ILE A 542 15.89 -22.77 13.47
N ARG A 543 15.84 -24.00 12.96
CA ARG A 543 15.20 -25.15 13.64
C ARG A 543 15.90 -25.53 14.93
N LEU A 544 17.23 -25.59 14.93
CA LEU A 544 18.02 -25.87 16.13
C LEU A 544 17.81 -24.81 17.21
N LEU A 545 17.78 -23.53 16.80
CA LEU A 545 17.53 -22.42 17.71
C LEU A 545 16.12 -22.48 18.31
N LEU A 546 15.10 -22.76 17.50
CA LEU A 546 13.73 -22.94 17.97
C LEU A 546 13.60 -24.12 18.94
N ALA A 547 14.23 -25.26 18.62
CA ALA A 547 14.24 -26.44 19.47
C ALA A 547 14.93 -26.19 20.82
N PHE A 548 16.06 -25.48 20.81
CA PHE A 548 16.80 -25.07 22.00
C PHE A 548 15.95 -24.18 22.93
N LEU A 549 15.24 -23.20 22.38
CA LEU A 549 14.39 -22.31 23.19
C LEU A 549 13.20 -23.05 23.77
N LYS A 550 12.55 -23.92 22.98
CA LYS A 550 11.46 -24.77 23.46
C LYS A 550 11.90 -25.72 24.58
N SER A 551 13.07 -26.35 24.46
CA SER A 551 13.56 -27.28 25.48
C SER A 551 13.90 -26.58 26.81
N ASN A 552 14.15 -25.27 26.79
CA ASN A 552 14.39 -24.44 27.97
C ASN A 552 13.14 -23.67 28.45
N ASN A 553 11.96 -23.93 27.88
CA ASN A 553 10.71 -23.21 28.20
C ASN A 553 10.82 -21.68 28.01
N LEU A 554 11.64 -21.24 27.06
CA LEU A 554 11.83 -19.82 26.75
C LEU A 554 10.93 -19.44 25.56
N SER A 555 9.94 -18.59 25.78
CA SER A 555 9.11 -18.03 24.70
C SER A 555 9.66 -16.66 24.27
N LEU A 556 10.34 -16.55 23.13
CA LEU A 556 10.82 -15.26 22.62
C LEU A 556 9.71 -14.45 21.97
#